data_AF-A0AB35HC73-F1
#
_entry.id   AF-A0AB35HC73-F1
#
_cell.length_a   1.000
_cell.length_b   1.000
_cell.length_c   1.000
_cell.angle_alpha   90.00
_cell.angle_beta   90.00
_cell.angle_gamma   90.00
#
_symmetry.space_group_name_H-M   'P 1'
#
loop_
_entity.id
_entity.type
_entity.pdbx_description
1 polymer ?
#
loop_
_entity_poly.entity_id
_entity_poly.type
_entity_poly.pdbx_seq_one_letter_code
_entity_poly.pdbx_strand_id
1 'polypeptide(L)' 'KKCGHLGGKVLQPTQTAIRHLIAARLAADVMGVPTVIIARTDANAANLITSDVDPYDAPFITGERTAEGFY' A
#
# COMPACT_ATOMS: atom_id res chain seq x y z
N LYS A 1 -3.44 -6.81 -7.49
CA LYS A 1 -3.92 -7.24 -6.14
C LYS A 1 -3.99 -8.77 -6.11
N LYS A 2 -3.40 -9.42 -5.11
CA LYS A 2 -3.53 -10.87 -4.87
C LYS A 2 -4.10 -11.12 -3.48
N CYS A 3 -4.66 -12.31 -3.23
CA CYS A 3 -5.14 -12.69 -1.90
C CYS A 3 -3.97 -12.69 -0.88
N GLY A 4 -4.26 -12.43 0.40
CA GLY A 4 -3.26 -12.21 1.44
C GLY A 4 -2.30 -13.37 1.70
N HIS A 5 -2.72 -14.61 1.38
CA HIS A 5 -1.90 -15.82 1.52
C HIS A 5 -1.20 -16.25 0.21
N LEU A 6 -1.35 -15.49 -0.88
CA LEU A 6 -0.74 -15.80 -2.17
C LEU A 6 0.60 -15.08 -2.34
N GLY A 7 1.55 -15.73 -3.00
CA GLY A 7 2.87 -15.16 -3.32
C GLY A 7 2.86 -14.10 -4.42
N GLY A 8 3.93 -13.31 -4.51
CA GLY A 8 4.08 -12.23 -5.50
C GLY A 8 3.11 -11.07 -5.28
N LYS A 9 2.86 -10.72 -4.02
CA LYS A 9 2.18 -9.47 -3.64
C LYS A 9 3.18 -8.33 -3.76
N VAL A 10 2.71 -7.21 -4.30
CA VAL A 10 3.51 -6.00 -4.50
C VAL A 10 2.81 -4.88 -3.75
N LEU A 11 3.51 -4.28 -2.80
CA LEU A 11 3.07 -3.14 -2.01
C LEU A 11 3.09 -1.86 -2.84
N GLN A 12 2.24 -0.91 -2.46
CA GLN A 12 2.36 0.48 -2.90
C GLN A 12 3.09 1.27 -1.80
N PRO A 13 3.72 2.40 -2.12
CA PRO A 13 4.31 3.28 -1.12
C PRO A 13 3.31 3.70 -0.06
N THR A 14 3.78 3.90 1.17
CA THR A 14 2.95 4.26 2.32
C THR A 14 2.08 5.51 2.03
N GLN A 15 2.65 6.56 1.45
CA GLN A 15 1.91 7.75 1.04
C GLN A 15 0.75 7.46 0.08
N THR A 16 0.89 6.47 -0.81
CA THR A 16 -0.17 6.09 -1.75
C THR A 16 -1.31 5.39 -1.01
N ALA A 17 -0.99 4.50 -0.07
CA ALA A 17 -1.99 3.86 0.80
C ALA A 17 -2.75 4.90 1.64
N ILE A 18 -2.04 5.90 2.20
CA ILE A 18 -2.65 7.02 2.94
C ILE A 18 -3.58 7.84 2.03
N ARG A 19 -3.17 8.18 0.81
CA ARG A 19 -4.02 8.91 -0.15
C ARG A 19 -5.33 8.18 -0.44
N HIS A 20 -5.32 6.85 -0.54
CA HIS A 20 -6.55 6.06 -0.70
C HIS A 20 -7.47 6.15 0.53
N LEU A 21 -6.91 6.14 1.75
CA LEU A 21 -7.69 6.30 2.98
C LEU A 21 -8.31 7.70 3.08
N ILE A 22 -7.56 8.73 2.69
CA ILE A 22 -8.05 10.12 2.62
C ILE A 22 -9.20 10.22 1.61
N ALA A 23 -9.05 9.63 0.42
CA ALA A 23 -10.12 9.63 -0.59
C ALA A 23 -11.36 8.88 -0.10
N ALA A 24 -11.20 7.76 0.60
CA ALA A 24 -12.31 7.01 1.19
C ALA A 24 -13.05 7.83 2.27
N ARG A 25 -12.31 8.56 3.11
CA ARG A 25 -12.91 9.46 4.11
C ARG A 25 -13.63 10.62 3.44
N LEU A 26 -13.00 11.27 2.47
CA LEU A 26 -13.61 12.36 1.70
C LEU A 26 -14.94 11.92 1.07
N ALA A 27 -15.00 10.73 0.48
CA ALA A 27 -16.24 10.19 -0.08
C ALA A 27 -17.32 9.99 1.00
N ALA A 28 -16.97 9.45 2.17
CA ALA A 28 -17.92 9.28 3.28
C ALA A 28 -18.46 10.63 3.78
N ASP A 29 -17.60 11.64 3.88
CA ASP A 29 -17.96 12.98 4.32
C ASP A 29 -18.88 13.68 3.32
N VAL A 30 -18.59 13.59 2.01
CA VAL A 30 -19.45 14.10 0.92
C VAL A 30 -20.83 13.44 0.94
N MET A 31 -20.90 12.14 1.25
CA MET A 31 -22.15 11.40 1.33
C MET A 31 -22.89 11.59 2.66
N GLY A 32 -22.30 12.30 3.63
CA GLY A 32 -22.93 12.59 4.92
C GLY A 32 -23.20 11.35 5.80
N VAL A 33 -22.45 10.26 5.60
CA VAL A 33 -22.63 9.00 6.34
C VAL A 33 -21.38 8.63 7.14
N PRO A 34 -21.51 8.20 8.41
CA PRO A 34 -20.36 7.87 9.27
C PRO A 34 -19.77 6.50 8.94
N THR A 35 -19.30 6.32 7.70
CA THR A 35 -18.74 5.05 7.23
C THR A 35 -17.49 4.67 8.03
N VAL A 36 -17.45 3.43 8.49
CA VAL A 36 -16.28 2.82 9.14
C VAL A 36 -15.24 2.49 8.08
N ILE A 37 -14.02 3.00 8.24
CA ILE A 37 -12.91 2.78 7.30
C ILE A 37 -11.88 1.88 7.98
N ILE A 38 -11.51 0.78 7.31
CA ILE A 38 -10.51 -0.18 7.80
C ILE A 38 -9.30 -0.14 6.87
N ALA A 39 -8.15 0.22 7.43
CA ALA A 39 -6.87 0.11 6.75
C ALA A 39 -6.30 -1.30 6.92
N ARG A 40 -5.98 -1.95 5.79
CA ARG A 40 -5.33 -3.28 5.75
C ARG A 40 -3.95 -3.13 5.16
N THR A 41 -2.97 -3.78 5.79
CA THR A 41 -1.62 -3.97 5.24
C THR A 41 -1.39 -5.44 4.89
N ASP A 42 -0.67 -5.68 3.81
CA ASP A 42 -0.23 -7.02 3.37
C ASP A 42 1.28 -7.21 3.56
N ALA A 43 1.96 -6.26 4.22
CA ALA A 43 3.42 -6.21 4.41
C ALA A 43 4.01 -7.40 5.18
N ASN A 44 3.20 -8.15 5.93
CA ASN A 44 3.67 -9.35 6.64
C ASN A 44 4.21 -10.45 5.71
N ALA A 45 3.71 -10.54 4.47
CA ALA A 45 4.11 -11.58 3.53
C ALA A 45 4.29 -11.05 2.10
N ALA A 46 4.38 -9.74 1.92
CA ALA A 46 4.72 -9.12 0.65
C ALA A 46 6.19 -8.71 0.71
N ASN A 47 6.98 -9.18 -0.25
CA ASN A 47 8.42 -8.92 -0.32
C ASN A 47 8.77 -8.05 -1.54
N LEU A 48 7.78 -7.35 -2.10
CA LEU A 48 7.95 -6.45 -3.23
C LEU A 48 7.20 -5.15 -2.97
N ILE A 49 7.73 -4.03 -3.44
CA ILE A 49 7.12 -2.70 -3.43
C ILE A 49 7.34 -2.01 -4.78
N THR A 50 6.34 -1.24 -5.24
CA THR A 50 6.40 -0.64 -6.58
C THR A 50 7.44 0.47 -6.72
N SER A 51 7.79 1.17 -5.64
CA SER A 51 8.71 2.30 -5.66
C SER A 51 9.27 2.58 -4.27
N ASP A 52 10.48 3.11 -4.23
CA ASP A 52 11.24 3.61 -3.09
C ASP A 52 11.01 5.12 -2.80
N VAL A 53 10.03 5.74 -3.45
CA VAL A 53 9.78 7.19 -3.38
C VAL A 53 9.40 7.70 -1.99
N ASP A 54 8.89 6.84 -1.11
CA ASP A 54 8.50 7.21 0.25
C ASP A 54 9.62 6.89 1.24
N PRO A 55 10.24 7.90 1.89
CA PRO A 55 11.30 7.67 2.87
C PRO A 55 10.89 6.79 4.06
N TYR A 56 9.58 6.68 4.35
CA TYR A 56 9.08 5.80 5.41
C TYR A 56 9.30 4.32 5.08
N ASP A 57 9.28 3.97 3.79
CA ASP A 57 9.44 2.59 3.32
C ASP A 57 10.92 2.21 3.14
N ALA A 58 11.83 3.20 3.06
CA ALA A 58 13.26 3.01 2.79
C ALA A 58 13.97 2.02 3.74
N PRO A 59 13.69 1.97 5.06
CA PRO A 59 14.35 1.02 5.96
C PRO A 59 14.08 -0.46 5.63
N PHE A 60 13.06 -0.76 4.83
CA PHE A 60 12.65 -2.13 4.49
C PHE A 60 13.06 -2.56 3.08
N ILE A 61 13.64 -1.64 2.29
CA ILE A 61 14.02 -1.88 0.90
C ILE A 61 15.45 -2.41 0.86
N THR A 62 15.67 -3.55 0.21
CA THR A 62 16.99 -4.20 0.12
C THR A 62 17.90 -3.58 -0.93
N GLY A 63 17.32 -2.83 -1.88
CA GLY A 63 18.01 -2.23 -3.03
C GLY A 63 18.06 -3.12 -4.28
N GLU A 64 17.64 -4.39 -4.17
CA GLU A 64 17.49 -5.27 -5.33
C GLU A 64 16.24 -4.90 -6.14
N ARG A 65 16.22 -5.24 -7.44
CA ARG A 65 15.05 -5.03 -8.29
C ARG A 65 14.71 -6.26 -9.12
N THR A 66 13.42 -6.46 -9.31
CA THR A 66 12.84 -7.45 -10.24
C THR A 66 12.93 -6.97 -11.69
N ALA A 67 12.71 -7.88 -12.65
CA ALA A 67 12.71 -7.54 -14.08
C ALA A 67 11.61 -6.52 -14.45
N GLU A 68 10.50 -6.52 -13.71
CA GLU A 68 9.38 -5.58 -13.82
C GLU A 68 9.69 -4.23 -13.16
N GLY A 69 10.78 -4.13 -12.40
CA GLY A 69 11.18 -2.91 -11.70
C GLY A 69 10.56 -2.73 -10.31
N PHE A 70 10.02 -3.77 -9.69
CA PHE A 70 9.69 -3.70 -8.25
C PHE A 70 10.95 -3.82 -7.41
N TYR A 71 10.97 -3.10 -6.29
CA TYR A 71 11.94 -3.26 -5.21
C TYR A 71 11.47 -4.33 -4.24
#